data_AF-A0A933VP91-F1
#
_entry.id   AF-A0A933VP91-F1
#
_cell.length_a   1.000
_cell.length_b   1.000
_cell.length_c   1.000
_cell.angle_alpha   90.00
_cell.angle_beta   90.00
_cell.angle_gamma   90.00
#
_symmetry.space_group_name_H-M   'P 1'
#
loop_
_entity.id
_entity.type
_entity.pdbx_description
1 polymer ?
#
loop_
_entity_poly.entity_id
_entity_poly.type
_entity_poly.pdbx_seq_one_letter_code
_entity_poly.pdbx_strand_id
1 'polypeptide(L)'
;DGTLKEIEYSLDALKLDGVGMHSNMGGIYPGDARFDPVFDELNRRKAVVHLHPTDVPEGRNLRPQWPPYIVEFMFGTTRAVANLVYSGTMERCPDVSIILSHAGGTVPYLAWRLWTGEFTVPGFSEHAPSGVYVSLKRFYYDTAMAANPGTFASLTQLVDPSRILFGTDYPYMPDYAIGEFARQIAEYEGFDARATAAIERGNALRLFPRFA
;
A
#
# COMPACT_ATOMS: atom_id res chain seq x y z
N ASP A 1 -8.85 -21.87 -2.36
CA ASP A 1 -9.87 -22.46 -1.46
C ASP A 1 -9.65 -22.15 0.02
N GLY A 2 -8.54 -22.57 0.65
CA GLY A 2 -8.28 -22.28 2.08
C GLY A 2 -8.32 -20.80 2.44
N THR A 3 -7.64 -19.94 1.66
CA THR A 3 -7.65 -18.49 1.84
C THR A 3 -9.04 -17.87 1.76
N LEU A 4 -9.92 -18.36 0.88
CA LEU A 4 -11.27 -17.83 0.72
C LEU A 4 -12.13 -18.13 1.96
N LYS A 5 -12.01 -19.34 2.51
CA LYS A 5 -12.67 -19.72 3.77
C LYS A 5 -12.15 -18.88 4.94
N GLU A 6 -10.86 -18.57 4.97
CA GLU A 6 -10.27 -17.73 6.02
C GLU A 6 -10.75 -16.27 5.93
N ILE A 7 -10.90 -15.73 4.71
CA ILE A 7 -11.48 -14.40 4.50
C ILE A 7 -12.93 -14.36 5.00
N GLU A 8 -13.73 -15.37 4.68
CA GLU A 8 -15.11 -15.51 5.18
C GLU A 8 -15.12 -15.57 6.71
N TYR A 9 -14.33 -16.45 7.31
CA TYR A 9 -14.26 -16.60 8.77
C TYR A 9 -13.80 -15.31 9.46
N SER A 10 -12.74 -14.68 8.98
CA SER A 10 -12.16 -13.45 9.54
C SER A 10 -13.14 -12.28 9.50
N LEU A 11 -13.82 -12.06 8.37
CA LEU A 11 -14.68 -10.89 8.19
C LEU A 11 -16.13 -11.14 8.66
N ASP A 12 -16.65 -12.35 8.52
CA ASP A 12 -18.05 -12.66 8.85
C ASP A 12 -18.22 -13.20 10.27
N ALA A 13 -17.34 -14.09 10.73
CA ALA A 13 -17.46 -14.67 12.06
C ALA A 13 -16.73 -13.83 13.12
N LEU A 14 -15.47 -13.46 12.86
CA LEU A 14 -14.66 -12.69 13.81
C LEU A 14 -14.91 -11.18 13.74
N LYS A 15 -15.53 -10.69 12.65
CA LYS A 15 -15.81 -9.26 12.43
C LYS A 15 -14.55 -8.38 12.46
N LEU A 16 -13.44 -8.90 11.94
CA LEU A 16 -12.22 -8.11 11.77
C LEU A 16 -12.46 -6.99 10.73
N ASP A 17 -11.76 -5.87 10.88
CA ASP A 17 -11.99 -4.68 10.04
C ASP A 17 -11.25 -4.73 8.68
N GLY A 18 -10.49 -5.80 8.41
CA GLY A 18 -9.71 -5.94 7.17
C GLY A 18 -8.81 -7.18 7.19
N VAL A 19 -7.95 -7.28 6.18
CA VAL A 19 -6.98 -8.38 6.02
C VAL A 19 -5.56 -7.85 5.80
N GLY A 20 -4.57 -8.57 6.34
CA GLY A 20 -3.16 -8.35 6.00
C GLY A 20 -2.76 -9.17 4.79
N MET A 21 -1.96 -8.58 3.89
CA MET A 21 -1.42 -9.27 2.72
C MET A 21 0.05 -8.93 2.55
N HIS A 22 0.87 -9.94 2.27
CA HIS A 22 2.28 -9.71 1.95
C HIS A 22 2.46 -9.23 0.51
N SER A 23 3.53 -8.45 0.27
CA SER A 23 3.91 -7.97 -1.06
C SER A 23 4.18 -9.08 -2.07
N ASN A 24 4.46 -10.29 -1.61
CA ASN A 24 4.55 -11.50 -2.42
C ASN A 24 4.33 -12.74 -1.53
N MET A 25 3.95 -13.85 -2.14
CA MET A 25 3.87 -15.17 -1.50
C MET A 25 4.83 -16.12 -2.20
N GLY A 26 6.02 -16.29 -1.63
CA GLY A 26 7.05 -17.16 -2.22
C GLY A 26 7.54 -16.67 -3.59
N GLY A 27 7.60 -15.35 -3.81
CA GLY A 27 7.99 -14.74 -5.09
C GLY A 27 6.82 -14.49 -6.06
N ILE A 28 5.61 -15.01 -5.78
CA ILE A 28 4.42 -14.74 -6.59
C ILE A 28 3.76 -13.46 -6.08
N TYR A 29 3.53 -12.49 -6.97
CA TYR A 29 3.00 -11.17 -6.61
C TYR A 29 1.46 -11.13 -6.64
N PRO A 30 0.82 -10.21 -5.89
CA PRO A 30 -0.63 -10.19 -5.71
C PRO A 30 -1.49 -10.02 -6.98
N GLY A 31 -0.96 -9.45 -8.05
CA GLY A 31 -1.65 -9.33 -9.34
C GLY A 31 -1.55 -10.56 -10.24
N ASP A 32 -0.89 -11.65 -9.80
CA ASP A 32 -0.92 -12.93 -10.50
C ASP A 32 -2.35 -13.52 -10.50
N ALA A 33 -2.76 -14.12 -11.63
CA ALA A 33 -4.11 -14.67 -11.81
C ALA A 33 -4.50 -15.73 -10.76
N ARG A 34 -3.53 -16.37 -10.11
CA ARG A 34 -3.78 -17.28 -8.96
C ARG A 34 -4.50 -16.59 -7.81
N PHE A 35 -4.36 -15.27 -7.68
CA PHE A 35 -5.00 -14.45 -6.65
C PHE A 35 -6.28 -13.77 -7.13
N ASP A 36 -6.71 -13.95 -8.39
CA ASP A 36 -7.92 -13.32 -8.90
C ASP A 36 -9.16 -13.63 -8.04
N PRO A 37 -9.43 -14.89 -7.64
CA PRO A 37 -10.58 -15.19 -6.78
C PRO A 37 -10.49 -14.54 -5.40
N VAL A 38 -9.27 -14.34 -4.88
CA VAL A 38 -9.05 -13.66 -3.60
C VAL A 38 -9.41 -12.18 -3.73
N PHE A 39 -8.93 -11.52 -4.78
CA PHE A 39 -9.26 -10.11 -5.02
C PHE A 39 -10.73 -9.90 -5.38
N ASP A 40 -11.36 -10.81 -6.13
CA ASP A 40 -12.80 -10.76 -6.40
C ASP A 40 -13.61 -10.79 -5.10
N GLU A 41 -13.24 -11.67 -4.17
CA GLU A 41 -13.95 -11.79 -2.89
C GLU A 41 -13.71 -10.58 -1.97
N LEU A 42 -12.47 -10.08 -1.91
CA LEU A 42 -12.16 -8.85 -1.16
C LEU A 42 -12.89 -7.64 -1.75
N ASN A 43 -12.98 -7.55 -3.08
CA ASN A 43 -13.71 -6.50 -3.78
C ASN A 43 -15.21 -6.58 -3.50
N ARG A 44 -15.83 -7.76 -3.61
CA ARG A 44 -17.25 -7.99 -3.32
C ARG A 44 -17.62 -7.51 -1.91
N ARG A 45 -16.70 -7.68 -0.95
CA ARG A 45 -16.85 -7.27 0.45
C ARG A 45 -16.47 -5.82 0.71
N LYS A 46 -15.92 -5.11 -0.28
CA LYS A 46 -15.33 -3.77 -0.13
C LYS A 46 -14.29 -3.72 0.99
N ALA A 47 -13.51 -4.79 1.10
CA ALA A 47 -12.61 -5.02 2.21
C ALA A 47 -11.44 -4.03 2.21
N VAL A 48 -10.91 -3.77 3.42
CA VAL A 48 -9.64 -3.07 3.60
C VAL A 48 -8.50 -4.10 3.64
N VAL A 49 -7.47 -3.88 2.83
CA VAL A 49 -6.28 -4.73 2.73
C VAL A 49 -5.06 -3.91 3.15
N HIS A 50 -4.29 -4.37 4.13
CA HIS A 50 -2.98 -3.79 4.44
C HIS A 50 -1.90 -4.59 3.73
N LEU A 51 -1.32 -4.02 2.68
CA LEU A 51 -0.21 -4.59 1.93
C LEU A 51 1.11 -4.27 2.64
N HIS A 52 1.71 -5.30 3.23
CA HIS A 52 2.96 -5.21 3.96
C HIS A 52 4.09 -5.90 3.21
N PRO A 53 5.30 -5.30 3.11
CA PRO A 53 6.42 -5.96 2.46
C PRO A 53 6.82 -7.25 3.17
N THR A 54 7.32 -8.19 2.38
CA THR A 54 8.04 -9.37 2.87
C THR A 54 9.22 -9.66 1.97
N ASP A 55 10.07 -10.58 2.41
CA ASP A 55 11.22 -11.01 1.65
C ASP A 55 10.84 -11.72 0.34
N VAL A 56 11.67 -11.53 -0.69
CA VAL A 56 11.61 -12.33 -1.92
C VAL A 56 12.63 -13.46 -1.77
N PRO A 57 12.23 -14.75 -1.78
CA PRO A 57 13.13 -15.86 -1.51
C PRO A 57 14.38 -15.90 -2.39
N GLU A 58 14.21 -15.61 -3.69
CA GLU A 58 15.28 -15.63 -4.70
C GLU A 58 16.23 -14.43 -4.57
N GLY A 59 15.80 -13.33 -3.94
CA GLY A 59 16.60 -12.13 -3.75
C GLY A 59 17.62 -12.22 -2.62
N ARG A 60 17.60 -13.29 -1.81
CA ARG A 60 18.45 -13.41 -0.61
C ARG A 60 19.95 -13.34 -0.90
N ASN A 61 20.39 -13.83 -2.07
CA ASN A 61 21.81 -13.85 -2.46
C ASN A 61 22.31 -12.52 -3.04
N LEU A 62 21.42 -11.55 -3.30
CA LEU A 62 21.76 -10.27 -3.94
C LEU A 62 21.82 -9.11 -2.94
N ARG A 63 21.60 -9.39 -1.65
CA ARG A 63 21.45 -8.36 -0.63
C ARG A 63 22.79 -8.01 0.00
N PRO A 64 23.03 -6.73 0.33
CA PRO A 64 24.10 -6.37 1.25
C PRO A 64 23.84 -7.02 2.62
N GLN A 65 24.86 -7.01 3.50
CA GLN A 65 24.81 -7.58 4.85
C GLN A 65 23.78 -6.95 5.82
N TRP A 66 22.94 -6.03 5.34
CA TRP A 66 21.99 -5.28 6.14
C TRP A 66 20.59 -5.92 6.09
N PRO A 67 19.77 -5.72 7.13
CA PRO A 67 18.41 -6.21 7.15
C PRO A 67 17.56 -5.72 5.96
N PRO A 68 16.62 -6.53 5.45
CA PRO A 68 15.86 -6.21 4.24
C PRO A 68 14.93 -5.00 4.39
N TYR A 69 14.52 -4.65 5.62
CA TYR A 69 13.66 -3.50 5.86
C TYR A 69 14.30 -2.16 5.49
N ILE A 70 15.63 -2.08 5.39
CA ILE A 70 16.34 -0.84 5.05
C ILE A 70 16.09 -0.43 3.59
N VAL A 71 15.98 -1.41 2.67
CA VAL A 71 15.90 -1.13 1.22
C VAL A 71 14.91 -2.05 0.52
N GLU A 72 15.06 -3.36 0.72
CA GLU A 72 14.33 -4.36 -0.06
C GLU A 72 12.83 -4.33 0.16
N PHE A 73 12.38 -3.98 1.37
CA PHE A 73 10.96 -3.88 1.67
C PHE A 73 10.28 -2.78 0.84
N MET A 74 10.95 -1.64 0.63
CA MET A 74 10.42 -0.54 -0.18
C MET A 74 10.23 -0.98 -1.63
N PHE A 75 11.20 -1.72 -2.18
CA PHE A 75 11.08 -2.31 -3.50
C PHE A 75 10.07 -3.47 -3.54
N GLY A 76 9.90 -4.22 -2.45
CA GLY A 76 8.89 -5.26 -2.31
C GLY A 76 7.48 -4.69 -2.51
N THR A 77 7.12 -3.66 -1.75
CA THR A 77 5.86 -2.92 -1.91
C THR A 77 5.73 -2.37 -3.33
N THR A 78 6.79 -1.77 -3.87
CA THR A 78 6.78 -1.17 -5.21
C THR A 78 6.49 -2.21 -6.30
N ARG A 79 7.12 -3.39 -6.24
CA ARG A 79 6.90 -4.49 -7.21
C ARG A 79 5.47 -5.03 -7.11
N ALA A 80 4.93 -5.17 -5.91
CA ALA A 80 3.55 -5.59 -5.69
C ALA A 80 2.55 -4.60 -6.30
N VAL A 81 2.75 -3.30 -6.08
CA VAL A 81 1.91 -2.23 -6.66
C VAL A 81 1.99 -2.24 -8.19
N ALA A 82 3.21 -2.27 -8.75
CA ALA A 82 3.38 -2.36 -10.20
C ALA A 82 2.66 -3.59 -10.76
N ASN A 83 2.79 -4.75 -10.11
CA ASN A 83 2.12 -5.96 -10.54
C ASN A 83 0.59 -5.84 -10.50
N LEU A 84 0.00 -5.31 -9.41
CA LEU A 84 -1.45 -5.09 -9.29
C LEU A 84 -2.02 -4.10 -10.33
N VAL A 85 -1.25 -3.08 -10.68
CA VAL A 85 -1.66 -2.08 -11.69
C VAL A 85 -1.61 -2.69 -13.08
N TYR A 86 -0.49 -3.34 -13.43
CA TYR A 86 -0.26 -3.84 -14.80
C TYR A 86 -1.00 -5.14 -15.10
N SER A 87 -1.39 -5.92 -14.09
CA SER A 87 -2.28 -7.07 -14.27
C SER A 87 -3.74 -6.67 -14.53
N GLY A 88 -4.09 -5.38 -14.35
CA GLY A 88 -5.49 -4.94 -14.40
C GLY A 88 -6.29 -5.28 -13.14
N THR A 89 -5.66 -5.82 -12.08
CA THR A 89 -6.37 -6.14 -10.83
C THR A 89 -7.05 -4.91 -10.23
N MET A 90 -6.40 -3.76 -10.27
CA MET A 90 -7.02 -2.51 -9.79
C MET A 90 -8.21 -2.07 -10.65
N GLU A 91 -8.21 -2.33 -11.96
CA GLU A 91 -9.35 -2.05 -12.83
C GLU A 91 -10.54 -2.97 -12.50
N ARG A 92 -10.26 -4.28 -12.39
CA ARG A 92 -11.25 -5.32 -12.11
C ARG A 92 -11.86 -5.20 -10.69
N CYS A 93 -11.07 -4.72 -9.72
CA CYS A 93 -11.46 -4.61 -8.33
C CYS A 93 -11.55 -3.14 -7.88
N PRO A 94 -12.62 -2.41 -8.25
CA PRO A 94 -12.76 -0.99 -7.93
C PRO A 94 -13.04 -0.69 -6.44
N ASP A 95 -13.63 -1.63 -5.71
CA ASP A 95 -14.18 -1.43 -4.37
C ASP A 95 -13.24 -1.89 -3.23
N VAL A 96 -12.18 -2.62 -3.53
CA VAL A 96 -11.17 -2.97 -2.51
C VAL A 96 -10.33 -1.74 -2.14
N SER A 97 -10.13 -1.51 -0.83
CA SER A 97 -9.29 -0.43 -0.32
C SER A 97 -7.96 -0.99 0.13
N ILE A 98 -6.88 -0.66 -0.57
CA ILE A 98 -5.53 -1.18 -0.28
C ILE A 98 -4.69 -0.08 0.37
N ILE A 99 -4.19 -0.35 1.58
CA ILE A 99 -3.21 0.45 2.32
C ILE A 99 -1.82 -0.08 2.00
N LEU A 100 -0.95 0.78 1.51
CA LEU A 100 0.44 0.48 1.22
C LEU A 100 1.33 0.91 2.38
N SER A 101 2.15 -0.01 2.84
CA SER A 101 3.10 0.29 3.91
C SER A 101 4.21 1.25 3.44
N HIS A 102 4.74 2.03 4.38
CA HIS A 102 5.96 2.82 4.24
C HIS A 102 5.88 3.86 3.12
N ALA A 103 4.79 4.63 3.10
CA ALA A 103 4.46 5.60 2.04
C ALA A 103 4.42 5.00 0.62
N GLY A 104 4.15 3.70 0.51
CA GLY A 104 4.17 2.99 -0.78
C GLY A 104 5.57 2.61 -1.25
N GLY A 105 6.56 2.61 -0.37
CA GLY A 105 7.95 2.35 -0.69
C GLY A 105 8.50 3.39 -1.66
N THR A 106 8.82 2.98 -2.89
CA THR A 106 9.35 3.88 -3.92
C THR A 106 8.32 4.29 -4.97
N VAL A 107 7.04 3.90 -4.80
CA VAL A 107 5.97 4.19 -5.75
C VAL A 107 5.80 5.69 -6.04
N PRO A 108 5.73 6.60 -5.04
CA PRO A 108 5.60 8.03 -5.32
C PRO A 108 6.73 8.59 -6.18
N TYR A 109 7.98 8.19 -5.88
CA TYR A 109 9.15 8.58 -6.65
C TYR A 109 9.15 7.99 -8.08
N LEU A 110 8.73 6.73 -8.22
CA LEU A 110 8.71 6.02 -9.49
C LEU A 110 7.41 6.21 -10.30
N ALA A 111 6.46 7.01 -9.84
CA ALA A 111 5.14 7.14 -10.47
C ALA A 111 5.24 7.50 -11.97
N TRP A 112 6.13 8.43 -12.33
CA TRP A 112 6.39 8.76 -13.73
C TRP A 112 6.95 7.57 -14.51
N ARG A 113 7.90 6.83 -13.94
CA ARG A 113 8.48 5.63 -14.57
C ARG A 113 7.41 4.55 -14.76
N LEU A 114 6.56 4.32 -13.76
CA LEU A 114 5.43 3.41 -13.88
C LEU A 114 4.46 3.88 -14.96
N TRP A 115 4.20 5.18 -15.10
CA TRP A 115 3.35 5.69 -16.17
C TRP A 115 3.95 5.45 -17.58
N THR A 116 5.28 5.48 -17.75
CA THR A 116 5.88 5.20 -19.07
C THR A 116 5.57 3.80 -19.63
N GLY A 117 5.17 2.85 -18.77
CA GLY A 117 4.74 1.54 -19.23
C GLY A 117 3.41 1.53 -19.98
N GLU A 118 2.57 2.57 -19.85
CA GLU A 118 1.34 2.71 -20.67
C GLU A 118 1.66 2.69 -22.17
N PHE A 119 2.83 3.18 -22.56
CA PHE A 119 3.27 3.25 -23.97
C PHE A 119 4.22 2.11 -24.37
N THR A 120 4.87 1.47 -23.39
CA THR A 120 6.00 0.57 -23.65
C THR A 120 5.70 -0.89 -23.32
N VAL A 121 4.66 -1.18 -22.54
CA VAL A 121 4.24 -2.54 -22.22
C VAL A 121 3.06 -2.95 -23.12
N PRO A 122 3.24 -3.94 -24.00
CA PRO A 122 2.16 -4.43 -24.86
C PRO A 122 0.95 -4.92 -24.03
N GLY A 123 -0.26 -4.59 -24.49
CA GLY A 123 -1.51 -5.02 -23.85
C GLY A 123 -1.93 -4.23 -22.61
N PHE A 124 -1.13 -3.27 -22.13
CA PHE A 124 -1.48 -2.49 -20.93
C PHE A 124 -2.88 -1.85 -21.04
N SER A 125 -3.15 -1.15 -22.13
CA SER A 125 -4.42 -0.44 -22.34
C SER A 125 -5.64 -1.37 -22.45
N GLU A 126 -5.43 -2.67 -22.70
CA GLU A 126 -6.51 -3.65 -22.72
C GLU A 126 -6.90 -4.10 -21.31
N HIS A 127 -5.95 -4.12 -20.37
CA HIS A 127 -6.14 -4.68 -19.02
C HIS A 127 -6.34 -3.59 -17.95
N ALA A 128 -5.74 -2.42 -18.13
CA ALA A 128 -5.84 -1.29 -17.22
C ALA A 128 -6.12 0.04 -17.98
N PRO A 129 -7.25 0.13 -18.71
CA PRO A 129 -7.57 1.27 -19.56
C PRO A 129 -7.71 2.59 -18.81
N SER A 130 -8.00 2.58 -17.50
CA SER A 130 -8.05 3.80 -16.70
C SER A 130 -6.68 4.46 -16.49
N GLY A 131 -5.59 3.73 -16.73
CA GLY A 131 -4.23 4.24 -16.61
C GLY A 131 -3.61 4.07 -15.21
N VAL A 132 -2.28 4.18 -15.18
CA VAL A 132 -1.42 3.98 -14.02
C VAL A 132 -1.75 4.98 -12.92
N TYR A 133 -1.81 6.28 -13.24
CA TYR A 133 -2.06 7.31 -12.23
C TYR A 133 -3.43 7.18 -11.55
N VAL A 134 -4.46 6.72 -12.28
CA VAL A 134 -5.77 6.46 -11.67
C VAL A 134 -5.67 5.36 -10.63
N SER A 135 -4.98 4.28 -10.94
CA SER A 135 -4.75 3.19 -9.98
C SER A 135 -3.89 3.65 -8.79
N LEU A 136 -2.79 4.36 -9.03
CA LEU A 136 -1.91 4.86 -7.98
C LEU A 136 -2.63 5.80 -7.00
N LYS A 137 -3.53 6.66 -7.50
CA LYS A 137 -4.32 7.59 -6.67
C LYS A 137 -5.43 6.94 -5.84
N ARG A 138 -5.73 5.66 -6.09
CA ARG A 138 -6.76 4.92 -5.34
C ARG A 138 -6.24 4.25 -4.08
N PHE A 139 -4.94 3.94 -4.03
CA PHE A 139 -4.31 3.39 -2.83
C PHE A 139 -4.36 4.38 -1.66
N TYR A 140 -4.33 3.83 -0.46
CA TYR A 140 -3.97 4.55 0.75
C TYR A 140 -2.49 4.29 1.07
N TYR A 141 -1.84 5.21 1.75
CA TYR A 141 -0.41 5.17 2.03
C TYR A 141 -0.20 5.44 3.51
N ASP A 142 0.32 4.47 4.27
CA ASP A 142 0.70 4.75 5.65
C ASP A 142 2.05 5.49 5.72
N THR A 143 2.36 6.05 6.89
CA THR A 143 3.57 6.86 7.12
C THR A 143 4.63 6.13 7.94
N ALA A 144 4.43 4.83 8.18
CA ALA A 144 5.33 4.01 8.99
C ALA A 144 6.76 4.06 8.44
N MET A 145 7.74 4.43 9.28
CA MET A 145 9.15 4.61 8.89
C MET A 145 9.40 5.51 7.66
N ALA A 146 8.44 6.35 7.28
CA ALA A 146 8.48 7.09 6.02
C ALA A 146 8.21 8.60 6.21
N ALA A 147 8.02 9.04 7.45
CA ALA A 147 7.82 10.45 7.78
C ALA A 147 9.12 11.22 7.61
N ASN A 148 9.28 11.89 6.46
CA ASN A 148 10.32 12.88 6.19
C ASN A 148 9.91 13.80 5.01
N PRO A 149 10.52 15.00 4.88
CA PRO A 149 10.11 15.98 3.87
C PRO A 149 10.23 15.49 2.42
N GLY A 150 11.26 14.71 2.10
CA GLY A 150 11.48 14.20 0.73
C GLY A 150 10.41 13.19 0.32
N THR A 151 10.11 12.25 1.21
CA THR A 151 9.01 11.30 1.00
C THR A 151 7.68 12.02 0.86
N PHE A 152 7.34 12.93 1.77
CA PHE A 152 6.06 13.66 1.70
C PHE A 152 5.94 14.57 0.48
N ALA A 153 7.03 15.21 0.05
CA ALA A 153 7.02 16.02 -1.17
C ALA A 153 6.69 15.17 -2.41
N SER A 154 7.22 13.96 -2.49
CA SER A 154 6.88 13.04 -3.59
C SER A 154 5.45 12.48 -3.47
N LEU A 155 5.02 12.13 -2.25
CA LEU A 155 3.72 11.54 -2.00
C LEU A 155 2.57 12.52 -2.26
N THR A 156 2.71 13.78 -1.82
CA THR A 156 1.69 14.82 -2.00
C THR A 156 1.56 15.32 -3.44
N GLN A 157 2.58 15.12 -4.28
CA GLN A 157 2.45 15.30 -5.73
C GLN A 157 1.64 14.16 -6.39
N LEU A 158 1.62 12.97 -5.79
CA LEU A 158 0.90 11.82 -6.31
C LEU A 158 -0.55 11.79 -5.83
N VAL A 159 -0.79 11.98 -4.52
CA VAL A 159 -2.12 11.81 -3.90
C VAL A 159 -2.51 13.00 -3.01
N ASP A 160 -3.83 13.18 -2.88
CA ASP A 160 -4.40 14.09 -1.90
C ASP A 160 -4.13 13.59 -0.46
N PRO A 161 -3.91 14.49 0.52
CA PRO A 161 -3.70 14.09 1.92
C PRO A 161 -4.79 13.19 2.51
N SER A 162 -6.01 13.17 1.94
CA SER A 162 -7.07 12.23 2.33
C SER A 162 -6.74 10.75 2.10
N ARG A 163 -5.69 10.44 1.33
CA ARG A 163 -5.16 9.09 1.06
C ARG A 163 -4.00 8.69 1.96
N ILE A 164 -3.54 9.56 2.86
CA ILE A 164 -2.37 9.32 3.70
C ILE A 164 -2.83 8.93 5.11
N LEU A 165 -2.24 7.89 5.70
CA LEU A 165 -2.60 7.36 7.01
C LEU A 165 -1.41 7.45 7.97
N PHE A 166 -1.67 7.74 9.24
CA PHE A 166 -0.65 7.57 10.27
C PHE A 166 -0.31 6.08 10.47
N GLY A 167 0.99 5.76 10.61
CA GLY A 167 1.48 4.42 10.92
C GLY A 167 2.81 4.47 11.67
N THR A 168 3.04 3.51 12.57
CA THR A 168 4.22 3.51 13.46
C THR A 168 5.22 2.40 13.19
N ASP A 169 4.77 1.27 12.63
CA ASP A 169 5.51 0.00 12.56
C ASP A 169 5.89 -0.58 13.94
N TYR A 170 5.09 -0.32 14.99
CA TYR A 170 5.26 -0.98 16.29
C TYR A 170 4.97 -2.49 16.17
N PRO A 171 5.76 -3.38 16.81
CA PRO A 171 6.87 -3.12 17.74
C PRO A 171 8.26 -3.08 17.09
N TYR A 172 8.36 -3.11 15.77
CA TYR A 172 9.66 -3.09 15.07
C TYR A 172 10.35 -1.74 15.24
N MET A 173 9.58 -0.65 15.31
CA MET A 173 10.08 0.67 15.67
C MET A 173 9.94 0.95 17.18
N PRO A 174 11.02 1.41 17.84
CA PRO A 174 10.97 1.76 19.26
C PRO A 174 10.21 3.07 19.50
N ASP A 175 9.65 3.21 20.70
CA ASP A 175 8.80 4.35 21.09
C ASP A 175 9.41 5.72 20.80
N TYR A 176 10.74 5.87 20.98
CA TYR A 176 11.41 7.14 20.71
C TYR A 176 11.37 7.52 19.22
N ALA A 177 11.39 6.55 18.31
CA ALA A 177 11.30 6.80 16.88
C ALA A 177 9.85 7.12 16.47
N ILE A 178 8.87 6.53 17.14
CA ILE A 178 7.44 6.82 16.92
C ILE A 178 7.14 8.30 17.23
N GLY A 179 7.68 8.82 18.34
CA GLY A 179 7.55 10.25 18.67
C GLY A 179 8.15 11.15 17.59
N GLU A 180 9.28 10.75 17.00
CA GLU A 180 9.92 11.49 15.92
C GLU A 180 9.08 11.47 14.62
N PHE A 181 8.46 10.34 14.27
CA PHE A 181 7.58 10.27 13.09
C PHE A 181 6.36 11.17 13.23
N ALA A 182 5.71 11.17 14.40
CA ALA A 182 4.58 12.04 14.69
C ALA A 182 4.98 13.52 14.59
N ARG A 183 6.14 13.89 15.17
CA ARG A 183 6.70 15.24 15.07
C ARG A 183 6.95 15.66 13.62
N GLN A 184 7.55 14.80 12.80
CA GLN A 184 7.80 15.10 11.39
C GLN A 184 6.54 15.26 10.55
N ILE A 185 5.44 14.56 10.88
CA ILE A 185 4.13 14.78 10.25
C ILE A 185 3.56 16.14 10.67
N ALA A 186 3.60 16.46 11.97
CA ALA A 186 3.05 17.70 12.50
C ALA A 186 3.77 18.96 12.02
N GLU A 187 5.09 18.86 11.78
CA GLU A 187 5.93 19.98 11.35
C GLU A 187 6.09 20.09 9.82
N TYR A 188 5.54 19.15 9.03
CA TYR A 188 5.69 19.20 7.58
C TYR A 188 4.88 20.37 6.97
N GLU A 189 5.59 21.35 6.41
CA GLU A 189 5.00 22.57 5.85
C GLU A 189 3.98 22.33 4.72
N GLY A 190 4.05 21.17 4.05
CA GLY A 190 3.10 20.79 3.00
C GLY A 190 1.75 20.29 3.51
N PHE A 191 1.57 20.14 4.83
CA PHE A 191 0.27 19.81 5.44
C PHE A 191 -0.27 20.99 6.25
N ASP A 192 -1.51 21.39 5.95
CA ASP A 192 -2.25 22.29 6.82
C ASP A 192 -2.82 21.52 8.04
N ALA A 193 -3.34 22.25 9.03
CA ALA A 193 -3.88 21.64 10.25
C ALA A 193 -5.02 20.64 9.97
N ARG A 194 -5.78 20.83 8.88
CA ARG A 194 -6.86 19.91 8.49
C ARG A 194 -6.30 18.63 7.91
N ALA A 195 -5.28 18.72 7.05
CA ALA A 195 -4.56 17.58 6.50
C ALA A 195 -3.89 16.78 7.60
N THR A 196 -3.19 17.44 8.54
CA THR A 196 -2.55 16.78 9.69
C THR A 196 -3.57 16.00 10.52
N ALA A 197 -4.68 16.63 10.94
CA ALA A 197 -5.73 15.94 11.71
C ALA A 197 -6.39 14.79 10.93
N ALA A 198 -6.51 14.92 9.60
CA ALA A 198 -6.99 13.85 8.75
C ALA A 198 -6.01 12.67 8.71
N ILE A 199 -4.70 12.92 8.55
CA ILE A 199 -3.66 11.90 8.51
C ILE A 199 -3.56 11.16 9.85
N GLU A 200 -3.55 11.90 10.96
CA GLU A 200 -3.41 11.36 12.31
C GLU A 200 -4.61 10.49 12.75
N ARG A 201 -5.81 10.78 12.24
CA ARG A 201 -7.02 10.04 12.64
C ARG A 201 -8.10 10.00 11.57
N GLY A 202 -8.49 11.14 11.02
CA GLY A 202 -9.73 11.27 10.24
C GLY A 202 -9.82 10.36 9.00
N ASN A 203 -8.71 10.10 8.32
CA ASN A 203 -8.62 9.23 7.16
C ASN A 203 -8.87 7.76 7.55
N ALA A 204 -8.26 7.31 8.66
CA ALA A 204 -8.41 5.94 9.14
C ALA A 204 -9.86 5.63 9.54
N LEU A 205 -10.58 6.59 10.14
CA LEU A 205 -11.99 6.40 10.51
C LEU A 205 -12.93 6.19 9.33
N ARG A 206 -12.57 6.68 8.14
CA ARG A 206 -13.36 6.41 6.93
C ARG A 206 -13.22 4.96 6.47
N LEU A 207 -12.05 4.37 6.70
CA LEU A 207 -11.79 2.96 6.40
C LEU A 207 -12.33 2.04 7.48
N PHE A 208 -12.29 2.50 8.74
CA PHE A 208 -12.66 1.72 9.91
C PHE A 208 -13.74 2.44 10.73
N PRO A 209 -14.98 2.53 10.21
CA PRO A 209 -16.05 3.34 10.80
C PRO A 209 -16.50 2.85 12.18
N ARG A 210 -16.13 1.62 12.58
CA ARG A 210 -16.36 1.09 13.93
C ARG A 210 -15.70 1.93 15.03
N PHE A 211 -14.63 2.66 14.70
CA PHE A 211 -13.87 3.49 15.63
C PHE A 211 -14.16 5.00 15.51
N ALA A 212 -15.14 5.38 14.68
CA ALA A 212 -15.47 6.78 14.39
C ALA A 212 -15.93 7.55 15.63
#